data_AF-A0A0F9RFL1-F1
#
_entry.id   AF-A0A0F9RFL1-F1
#
_cell.length_a   1.000
_cell.length_b   1.000
_cell.length_c   1.000
_cell.angle_alpha   90.00
_cell.angle_beta   90.00
_cell.angle_gamma   90.00
#
_symmetry.space_group_name_H-M   'P 1'
#
loop_
_entity.id
_entity.type
_entity.pdbx_description
1 polymer ?
#
loop_
_entity_poly.entity_id
_entity_poly.type
_entity_poly.pdbx_seq_one_letter_code
_entity_poly.pdbx_strand_id
1 'polypeptide(L)'
;MAGEMQAGLSVEWIDTTEEPFRPEKTTEIFATLEPLEAEQTTFFTPEWTDFYDSTVLPPPISYGALPEFEAQKRELIINIETTGTLPWEGRIVVIGVLDPNALEPMAINFIQESELATIDEFLAFWEQSSYTTLVAYNVAFDYRFIYAVLQKYRKTSARWLQAKLYDLMQQQKQVKDSFVPGFNKPGTLEQWSTYLFGSQPYAPQKQVFKWIEQGNIEEIVNFNSDKLVKAYGLWVLNKVVEGSIPGMEILARPSTETESLPPVPASDNPGHSEETIPVQCPKCLQDQTMPTTAKVVNCKVCENPIAHP
;
A
#
# COMPACT_ATOMS: atom_id res chain seq x y z
N MET A 1 -24.04 -17.62 12.32
CA MET A 1 -24.66 -16.65 13.25
C MET A 1 -23.67 -16.47 14.39
N ALA A 2 -23.11 -15.27 14.56
CA ALA A 2 -22.17 -14.99 15.63
C ALA A 2 -22.99 -14.69 16.90
N GLY A 3 -22.78 -15.46 17.97
CA GLY A 3 -23.42 -15.20 19.26
C GLY A 3 -22.89 -13.92 19.88
N GLU A 4 -23.76 -13.15 20.52
CA GLU A 4 -23.36 -11.96 21.28
C GLU A 4 -22.58 -12.39 22.55
N MET A 5 -21.45 -11.74 22.78
CA MET A 5 -20.62 -11.92 23.99
C MET A 5 -20.96 -10.80 24.99
N GLN A 6 -21.16 -11.14 26.26
CA GLN A 6 -21.19 -10.15 27.35
C GLN A 6 -19.88 -10.18 28.14
N ALA A 7 -19.43 -8.99 28.57
CA ALA A 7 -18.27 -8.81 29.43
C ALA A 7 -18.73 -8.40 30.83
N GLY A 8 -18.26 -9.12 31.85
CA GLY A 8 -18.37 -8.70 33.24
C GLY A 8 -17.13 -7.90 33.66
N LEU A 9 -17.35 -6.80 34.39
CA LEU A 9 -16.28 -5.95 34.91
C LEU A 9 -16.41 -5.92 36.45
N SER A 10 -15.43 -6.48 37.15
CA SER A 10 -15.36 -6.38 38.62
C SER A 10 -14.44 -5.23 39.01
N VAL A 11 -14.98 -4.28 39.77
CA VAL A 11 -14.21 -3.15 40.33
C VAL A 11 -13.99 -3.43 41.82
N GLU A 12 -12.73 -3.52 42.22
CA GLU A 12 -12.35 -3.58 43.63
C GLU A 12 -11.94 -2.17 44.09
N TRP A 13 -12.55 -1.68 45.16
CA TRP A 13 -12.28 -0.37 45.73
C TRP A 13 -11.18 -0.48 46.79
N ILE A 14 -10.13 0.32 46.67
CA ILE A 14 -9.04 0.39 47.65
C ILE A 14 -9.19 1.71 48.42
N ASP A 15 -9.57 1.63 49.70
CA ASP A 15 -9.54 2.79 50.59
C ASP A 15 -8.10 3.08 51.00
N THR A 16 -7.60 4.27 50.64
CA THR A 16 -6.26 4.76 51.03
C THR A 16 -6.33 6.18 51.55
N THR A 17 -5.50 6.48 52.55
CA THR A 17 -5.38 7.79 53.18
C THR A 17 -4.19 8.61 52.67
N GLU A 18 -3.46 8.12 51.66
CA GLU A 18 -2.30 8.81 51.09
C GLU A 18 -2.70 9.75 49.94
N GLU A 19 -2.35 11.04 50.07
CA GLU A 19 -2.45 12.03 48.99
C GLU A 19 -1.07 12.50 48.53
N PRO A 20 -0.73 12.41 47.22
CA PRO A 20 -1.51 11.81 46.13
C PRO A 20 -1.34 10.28 46.05
N PHE A 21 -2.42 9.57 45.71
CA PHE A 21 -2.40 8.13 45.46
C PHE A 21 -1.40 7.77 44.35
N ARG A 22 -0.44 6.91 44.66
CA ARG A 22 0.52 6.33 43.71
C ARG A 22 0.56 4.81 43.90
N PRO A 23 -0.13 4.03 43.05
CA PRO A 23 -0.06 2.58 43.16
C PRO A 23 1.37 2.12 42.82
N GLU A 24 1.97 1.29 43.67
CA GLU A 24 3.36 0.80 43.49
C GLU A 24 3.52 -0.13 42.28
N LYS A 25 2.43 -0.67 41.74
CA LYS A 25 2.41 -1.58 40.58
C LYS A 25 1.21 -1.29 39.68
N THR A 26 1.43 -1.40 38.37
CA THR A 26 0.36 -1.40 37.36
C THR A 26 -0.63 -2.53 37.69
N THR A 27 -1.88 -2.18 37.96
CA THR A 27 -2.94 -3.17 38.17
C THR A 27 -3.40 -3.66 36.80
N GLU A 28 -3.10 -4.91 36.46
CA GLU A 28 -3.62 -5.55 35.25
C GLU A 28 -5.09 -5.92 35.47
N ILE A 29 -5.97 -5.40 34.61
CA ILE A 29 -7.40 -5.73 34.63
C ILE A 29 -7.63 -6.88 33.65
N PHE A 30 -8.08 -8.01 34.15
CA PHE A 30 -8.46 -9.15 33.33
C PHE A 30 -9.99 -9.18 33.18
N ALA A 31 -10.48 -9.19 31.94
CA ALA A 31 -11.89 -9.44 31.63
C ALA A 31 -12.00 -10.81 30.97
N THR A 32 -12.84 -11.69 31.53
CA THR A 32 -13.13 -13.01 30.97
C THR A 32 -14.52 -12.97 30.35
N LEU A 33 -14.63 -13.31 29.06
CA LEU A 33 -15.90 -13.40 28.35
C LEU A 33 -16.47 -14.81 28.53
N GLU A 34 -17.65 -14.92 29.13
CA GLU A 34 -18.38 -16.18 29.24
C GLU A 34 -19.56 -16.20 28.24
N PRO A 35 -19.77 -17.32 27.52
CA PRO A 35 -20.89 -17.45 26.60
C PRO A 35 -22.22 -17.54 27.38
N LEU A 36 -23.21 -16.73 26.99
CA LEU A 36 -24.55 -16.74 27.55
C LEU A 36 -25.26 -18.08 27.26
N GLU A 37 -25.83 -18.70 28.30
CA GLU A 37 -26.75 -19.81 28.11
C GLU A 37 -28.02 -19.33 27.39
N ALA A 38 -28.45 -20.09 26.39
CA ALA A 38 -29.46 -19.70 25.40
C ALA A 38 -30.86 -19.38 25.96
N GLU A 39 -31.11 -19.60 27.24
CA GLU A 39 -32.44 -19.51 27.86
C GLU A 39 -32.67 -18.24 28.71
N GLN A 40 -31.69 -17.33 28.84
CA GLN A 40 -31.81 -16.16 29.74
C GLN A 40 -32.09 -14.81 29.07
N THR A 41 -32.37 -14.76 27.76
CA THR A 41 -32.76 -13.51 27.08
C THR A 41 -34.25 -13.21 27.27
N THR A 42 -34.68 -12.93 28.49
CA THR A 42 -35.98 -12.27 28.70
C THR A 42 -35.82 -10.79 28.36
N PHE A 43 -36.11 -10.42 27.12
CA PHE A 43 -36.26 -9.02 26.74
C PHE A 43 -37.36 -8.41 27.62
N PHE A 44 -37.04 -7.32 28.32
CA PHE A 44 -38.03 -6.46 28.94
C PHE A 44 -38.82 -5.78 27.82
N THR A 45 -39.87 -6.44 27.32
CA THR A 45 -40.95 -5.74 26.62
C THR A 45 -41.84 -5.13 27.68
N PRO A 46 -41.79 -3.81 27.95
CA PRO A 46 -42.79 -3.20 28.82
C PRO A 46 -44.18 -3.54 28.27
N GLU A 47 -45.11 -3.94 29.14
CA GLU A 47 -46.51 -4.12 28.77
C GLU A 47 -46.98 -2.80 28.14
N TRP A 48 -47.22 -2.82 26.83
CA TRP A 48 -47.74 -1.67 26.10
C TRP A 48 -49.14 -1.37 26.65
N THR A 49 -49.25 -0.38 27.51
CA THR A 49 -50.56 0.17 27.88
C THR A 49 -51.08 0.95 26.68
N ASP A 50 -52.21 0.52 26.11
CA ASP A 50 -52.95 1.14 25.00
C ASP A 50 -53.47 2.55 25.36
N PHE A 51 -52.58 3.50 25.61
CA PHE A 51 -52.90 4.92 25.81
C PHE A 51 -52.91 5.72 24.50
N TYR A 52 -52.63 5.06 23.36
CA TYR A 52 -52.65 5.72 22.06
C TYR A 52 -54.08 5.80 21.52
N ASP A 53 -54.69 6.98 21.68
CA ASP A 53 -55.86 7.38 20.90
C ASP A 53 -55.49 7.38 19.41
N SER A 54 -55.86 6.32 18.69
CA SER A 54 -55.52 6.10 17.29
C SER A 54 -56.14 7.14 16.33
N THR A 55 -56.88 8.12 16.86
CA THR A 55 -57.50 9.21 16.07
C THR A 55 -56.57 10.40 15.84
N VAL A 56 -55.45 10.50 16.57
CA VAL A 56 -54.44 11.56 16.38
C VAL A 56 -53.19 10.96 15.75
N LEU A 57 -53.24 10.70 14.43
CA LEU A 57 -52.03 10.40 13.69
C LEU A 57 -51.10 11.61 13.75
N PRO A 58 -49.83 11.47 14.18
CA PRO A 58 -48.88 12.57 14.11
C PRO A 58 -48.80 13.05 12.65
N PRO A 59 -48.68 14.37 12.42
CA PRO A 59 -48.56 14.89 11.06
C PRO A 59 -47.41 14.16 10.34
N PRO A 60 -47.55 13.82 9.06
CA PRO A 60 -46.51 13.12 8.32
C PRO A 60 -45.22 13.95 8.37
N ILE A 61 -44.24 13.46 9.12
CA ILE A 61 -42.93 14.08 9.21
C ILE A 61 -42.18 13.70 7.94
N SER A 62 -42.00 14.68 7.05
CA SER A 62 -41.08 14.54 5.92
C SER A 62 -39.65 14.65 6.46
N TYR A 63 -38.98 13.52 6.67
CA TYR A 63 -37.54 13.52 6.86
C TYR A 63 -36.88 13.96 5.55
N GLY A 64 -35.93 14.89 5.62
CA GLY A 64 -35.11 15.25 4.47
C GLY A 64 -34.37 14.01 3.93
N ALA A 65 -33.98 14.03 2.66
CA ALA A 65 -33.13 12.96 2.12
C ALA A 65 -31.88 12.82 3.01
N LEU A 66 -31.58 11.60 3.42
CA LEU A 66 -30.29 11.31 4.06
C LEU A 66 -29.19 11.79 3.11
N PRO A 67 -28.09 12.37 3.63
CA PRO A 67 -26.97 12.74 2.78
C PRO A 67 -26.55 11.51 1.96
N GLU A 68 -26.33 11.72 0.67
CA GLU A 68 -25.78 10.68 -0.19
C GLU A 68 -24.40 10.33 0.36
N PHE A 69 -24.26 9.13 0.92
CA PHE A 69 -22.96 8.63 1.33
C PHE A 69 -22.16 8.35 0.06
N GLU A 70 -21.16 9.18 -0.24
CA GLU A 70 -20.21 8.86 -1.30
C GLU A 70 -19.55 7.52 -0.94
N ALA A 71 -19.73 6.53 -1.82
CA ALA A 71 -19.04 5.25 -1.67
C ALA A 71 -17.53 5.50 -1.53
N GLN A 72 -16.88 4.79 -0.60
CA GLN A 72 -15.43 4.91 -0.41
C GLN A 72 -14.72 4.73 -1.76
N LYS A 73 -13.87 5.71 -2.10
CA LYS A 73 -13.04 5.65 -3.31
C LYS A 73 -12.16 4.42 -3.24
N ARG A 74 -12.36 3.47 -4.16
CA ARG A 74 -11.50 2.30 -4.29
C ARG A 74 -10.52 2.55 -5.42
N GLU A 75 -9.28 2.80 -5.02
CA GLU A 75 -8.16 3.11 -5.89
C GLU A 75 -7.44 1.81 -6.28
N LEU A 76 -6.99 1.72 -7.54
CA LEU A 76 -6.18 0.62 -8.05
C LEU A 76 -4.95 1.20 -8.74
N ILE A 77 -3.76 0.77 -8.35
CA ILE A 77 -2.53 1.16 -9.03
C ILE A 77 -2.33 0.27 -10.25
N ILE A 78 -1.97 0.86 -11.38
CA ILE A 78 -1.78 0.16 -12.66
C ILE A 78 -0.48 0.59 -13.34
N ASN A 79 0.17 -0.35 -14.03
CA ASN A 79 1.30 -0.08 -14.94
C ASN A 79 1.28 -1.07 -16.10
N ILE A 80 1.43 -0.60 -17.33
CA ILE A 80 1.59 -1.47 -18.50
C ILE A 80 3.02 -1.44 -19.04
N GLU A 81 3.48 -2.58 -19.56
CA GLU A 81 4.66 -2.60 -20.44
C GLU A 81 4.22 -2.89 -21.88
N THR A 82 4.77 -2.11 -22.80
CA THR A 82 4.44 -2.18 -24.22
C THR A 82 5.70 -2.32 -25.06
N THR A 83 5.55 -2.86 -26.28
CA THR A 83 6.67 -2.93 -27.25
C THR A 83 6.94 -1.61 -27.97
N GLY A 84 6.15 -0.56 -27.70
CA GLY A 84 6.23 0.72 -28.38
C GLY A 84 5.49 1.81 -27.63
N THR A 85 5.85 3.08 -27.88
CA THR A 85 5.26 4.24 -27.19
C THR A 85 3.90 4.66 -27.74
N LEU A 86 3.49 4.11 -28.89
CA LEU A 86 2.24 4.44 -29.56
C LEU A 86 1.38 3.18 -29.74
N PRO A 87 0.07 3.23 -29.47
CA PRO A 87 -0.80 2.04 -29.53
C PRO A 87 -0.91 1.37 -30.91
N TRP A 88 -0.61 2.10 -31.99
CA TRP A 88 -0.62 1.58 -33.36
C TRP A 88 0.76 1.06 -33.82
N GLU A 89 1.82 1.29 -33.05
CA GLU A 89 3.20 0.81 -33.33
C GLU A 89 3.64 -0.28 -32.34
N GLY A 90 2.95 -0.41 -31.20
CA GLY A 90 3.27 -1.37 -30.16
C GLY A 90 2.12 -2.31 -29.83
N ARG A 91 2.41 -3.25 -28.95
CA ARG A 91 1.43 -4.12 -28.27
C ARG A 91 1.66 -4.09 -26.76
N ILE A 92 0.61 -4.31 -26.00
CA ILE A 92 0.70 -4.59 -24.55
C ILE A 92 1.30 -5.98 -24.36
N VAL A 93 2.28 -6.06 -23.47
CA VAL A 93 2.96 -7.31 -23.09
C VAL A 93 2.45 -7.77 -21.72
N VAL A 94 2.43 -6.85 -20.76
CA VAL A 94 1.94 -7.11 -19.40
C VAL A 94 1.09 -5.94 -18.93
N ILE A 95 0.03 -6.25 -18.20
CA ILE A 95 -0.75 -5.29 -17.41
C ILE A 95 -0.55 -5.68 -15.96
N GLY A 96 0.10 -4.82 -15.20
CA GLY A 96 0.28 -5.02 -13.76
C GLY A 96 -0.70 -4.16 -12.98
N VAL A 97 -1.21 -4.69 -11.87
CA VAL A 97 -2.08 -3.98 -10.94
C VAL A 97 -1.69 -4.24 -9.49
N LEU A 98 -1.99 -3.29 -8.60
CA LEU A 98 -1.73 -3.40 -7.16
C LEU A 98 -2.84 -2.67 -6.39
N ASP A 99 -3.43 -3.33 -5.39
CA ASP A 99 -4.42 -2.70 -4.50
C ASP A 99 -3.72 -1.99 -3.34
N PRO A 100 -3.74 -0.64 -3.30
CA PRO A 100 -3.10 0.11 -2.22
C PRO A 100 -3.82 -0.02 -0.87
N ASN A 101 -5.05 -0.56 -0.84
CA ASN A 101 -5.87 -0.70 0.38
C ASN A 101 -5.81 -2.12 0.97
N ALA A 102 -5.13 -3.05 0.29
CA ALA A 102 -4.87 -4.38 0.84
C ALA A 102 -3.95 -4.28 2.06
N LEU A 103 -4.13 -5.17 3.05
CA LEU A 103 -3.26 -5.25 4.23
C LEU A 103 -1.79 -5.47 3.84
N GLU A 104 -1.58 -6.33 2.84
CA GLU A 104 -0.29 -6.61 2.23
C GLU A 104 -0.42 -6.39 0.71
N PRO A 105 -0.12 -5.18 0.21
CA PRO A 105 -0.24 -4.88 -1.20
C PRO A 105 0.70 -5.73 -2.05
N MET A 106 0.13 -6.57 -2.91
CA MET A 106 0.88 -7.41 -3.85
C MET A 106 0.56 -7.04 -5.29
N ALA A 107 1.60 -7.06 -6.13
CA ALA A 107 1.44 -6.88 -7.57
C ALA A 107 0.84 -8.13 -8.22
N ILE A 108 -0.18 -7.94 -9.06
CA ILE A 108 -0.78 -8.95 -9.91
C ILE A 108 -0.47 -8.58 -11.36
N ASN A 109 0.14 -9.48 -12.13
CA ASN A 109 0.52 -9.24 -13.51
C ASN A 109 -0.27 -10.15 -14.46
N PHE A 110 -1.03 -9.55 -15.36
CA PHE A 110 -1.72 -10.23 -16.46
C PHE A 110 -0.78 -10.32 -17.65
N ILE A 111 -0.38 -11.55 -18.01
CA ILE A 111 0.50 -11.83 -19.15
C ILE A 111 0.08 -13.14 -19.82
N GLN A 112 -0.30 -13.05 -21.09
CA GLN A 112 -0.76 -14.18 -21.90
C GLN A 112 0.01 -14.23 -23.23
N GLU A 113 -0.17 -15.33 -23.98
CA GLU A 113 0.50 -15.51 -25.28
C GLU A 113 0.12 -14.45 -26.32
N SER A 114 -1.04 -13.79 -26.17
CA SER A 114 -1.50 -12.75 -27.09
C SER A 114 -2.03 -11.53 -26.34
N GLU A 115 -1.87 -10.34 -26.94
CA GLU A 115 -2.39 -9.07 -26.40
C GLU A 115 -3.89 -9.14 -26.11
N LEU A 116 -4.66 -9.81 -26.98
CA LEU A 116 -6.11 -9.97 -26.82
C LEU A 116 -6.44 -10.80 -25.57
N ALA A 117 -5.72 -11.91 -25.35
CA ALA A 117 -5.92 -12.75 -24.17
C ALA A 117 -5.55 -12.01 -22.87
N THR A 118 -4.43 -11.26 -22.88
CA THR A 118 -4.02 -10.42 -21.75
C THR A 118 -5.10 -9.39 -21.40
N ILE A 119 -5.67 -8.74 -22.41
CA ILE A 119 -6.74 -7.75 -22.22
C ILE A 119 -8.03 -8.40 -21.74
N ASP A 120 -8.40 -9.57 -22.26
CA ASP A 120 -9.62 -10.27 -21.84
C ASP A 120 -9.53 -10.70 -20.37
N GLU A 121 -8.38 -11.21 -19.93
CA GLU A 121 -8.15 -11.56 -18.53
C GLU A 121 -8.20 -10.32 -17.62
N PHE A 122 -7.51 -9.25 -18.01
CA PHE A 122 -7.52 -8.00 -17.26
C PHE A 122 -8.93 -7.38 -17.15
N LEU A 123 -9.69 -7.36 -18.25
CA LEU A 123 -11.07 -6.85 -18.24
C LEU A 123 -11.98 -7.70 -17.37
N ALA A 124 -11.83 -9.02 -17.39
CA ALA A 124 -12.59 -9.91 -16.51
C ALA A 124 -12.33 -9.57 -15.03
N PHE A 125 -11.07 -9.34 -14.65
CA PHE A 125 -10.71 -8.84 -13.32
C PHE A 125 -11.33 -7.46 -13.03
N TRP A 126 -11.15 -6.49 -13.93
CA TRP A 126 -11.62 -5.11 -13.74
C TRP A 126 -13.14 -5.02 -13.56
N GLU A 127 -13.91 -5.71 -14.41
CA GLU A 127 -15.38 -5.72 -14.38
C GLU A 127 -15.95 -6.39 -13.14
N GLN A 128 -15.21 -7.34 -12.54
CA GLN A 128 -15.59 -8.00 -11.28
C GLN A 128 -15.12 -7.23 -10.04
N SER A 129 -14.13 -6.36 -10.19
CA SER A 129 -13.60 -5.57 -9.09
C SER A 129 -14.54 -4.45 -8.66
N SER A 130 -14.29 -3.88 -7.48
CA SER A 130 -14.99 -2.70 -6.98
C SER A 130 -14.23 -1.38 -7.19
N TYR A 131 -13.10 -1.40 -7.92
CA TYR A 131 -12.29 -0.21 -8.10
C TYR A 131 -12.97 0.81 -9.01
N THR A 132 -12.80 2.08 -8.68
CA THR A 132 -13.42 3.22 -9.38
C THR A 132 -12.40 4.25 -9.85
N THR A 133 -11.18 4.19 -9.30
CA THR A 133 -10.10 5.14 -9.60
C THR A 133 -8.84 4.37 -10.01
N LEU A 134 -8.26 4.73 -11.15
CA LEU A 134 -6.97 4.24 -11.60
C LEU A 134 -5.87 5.22 -11.18
N VAL A 135 -4.86 4.69 -10.52
CA VAL A 135 -3.66 5.40 -10.08
C VAL A 135 -2.49 4.91 -10.91
N ALA A 136 -1.72 5.80 -11.50
CA ALA A 136 -0.44 5.43 -12.12
C ALA A 136 0.48 6.64 -12.22
N TYR A 137 1.75 6.38 -12.53
CA TYR A 137 2.68 7.43 -12.92
C TYR A 137 2.56 7.69 -14.42
N ASN A 138 2.01 8.85 -14.81
CA ASN A 138 1.61 9.16 -16.18
C ASN A 138 0.43 8.29 -16.66
N VAL A 139 -0.61 8.16 -15.83
CA VAL A 139 -1.81 7.32 -16.07
C VAL A 139 -2.48 7.54 -17.42
N ALA A 140 -2.35 8.73 -18.00
CA ALA A 140 -2.86 9.03 -19.33
C ALA A 140 -2.26 8.12 -20.42
N PHE A 141 -1.02 7.67 -20.24
CA PHE A 141 -0.38 6.71 -21.14
C PHE A 141 -1.08 5.35 -21.08
N ASP A 142 -1.12 4.72 -19.91
CA ASP A 142 -1.73 3.41 -19.68
C ASP A 142 -3.19 3.40 -20.11
N TYR A 143 -3.93 4.42 -19.66
CA TYR A 143 -5.34 4.58 -19.93
C TYR A 143 -5.65 4.69 -21.43
N ARG A 144 -4.90 5.54 -22.15
CA ARG A 144 -5.05 5.73 -23.60
C ARG A 144 -4.63 4.49 -24.37
N PHE A 145 -3.59 3.79 -23.94
CA PHE A 145 -3.08 2.62 -24.63
C PHE A 145 -4.10 1.48 -24.56
N ILE A 146 -4.59 1.15 -23.37
CA ILE A 146 -5.65 0.15 -23.19
C ILE A 146 -6.90 0.57 -23.97
N TYR A 147 -7.35 1.83 -23.89
CA TYR A 147 -8.50 2.31 -24.66
C TYR A 147 -8.36 2.06 -26.17
N ALA A 148 -7.19 2.36 -26.76
CA ALA A 148 -6.94 2.10 -28.17
C ALA A 148 -6.93 0.60 -28.50
N VAL A 149 -6.43 -0.24 -27.59
CA VAL A 149 -6.47 -1.70 -27.74
C VAL A 149 -7.91 -2.23 -27.65
N LEU A 150 -8.76 -1.69 -26.77
CA LEU A 150 -10.19 -2.00 -26.74
C LEU A 150 -10.87 -1.65 -28.07
N GLN A 151 -10.54 -0.50 -28.67
CA GLN A 151 -11.04 -0.13 -29.99
C GLN A 151 -10.55 -1.08 -31.09
N LYS A 152 -9.26 -1.42 -31.10
CA LYS A 152 -8.64 -2.35 -32.05
C LYS A 152 -9.35 -3.71 -32.05
N TYR A 153 -9.67 -4.24 -30.88
CA TYR A 153 -10.31 -5.55 -30.71
C TYR A 153 -11.83 -5.50 -30.53
N ARG A 154 -12.46 -4.32 -30.68
CA ARG A 154 -13.91 -4.12 -30.54
C ARG A 154 -14.47 -4.61 -29.20
N LYS A 155 -13.71 -4.42 -28.13
CA LYS A 155 -14.11 -4.78 -26.76
C LYS A 155 -14.85 -3.61 -26.11
N THR A 156 -15.83 -3.92 -25.28
CA THR A 156 -16.62 -2.94 -24.54
C THR A 156 -16.28 -2.99 -23.06
N SER A 157 -15.97 -1.84 -22.46
CA SER A 157 -15.94 -1.66 -21.01
C SER A 157 -16.41 -0.25 -20.70
N ALA A 158 -17.68 -0.12 -20.29
CA ALA A 158 -18.22 1.18 -19.87
C ALA A 158 -17.56 1.66 -18.58
N ARG A 159 -17.24 0.72 -17.68
CA ARG A 159 -16.55 1.00 -16.42
C ARG A 159 -15.16 1.58 -16.63
N TRP A 160 -14.40 1.06 -17.61
CA TRP A 160 -13.11 1.64 -17.98
C TRP A 160 -13.24 3.12 -18.32
N LEU A 161 -14.22 3.48 -19.17
CA LEU A 161 -14.45 4.87 -19.59
C LEU A 161 -14.90 5.81 -18.47
N GLN A 162 -15.49 5.26 -17.41
CA GLN A 162 -15.98 5.99 -16.26
C GLN A 162 -14.96 6.05 -15.12
N ALA A 163 -13.82 5.35 -15.24
CA ALA A 163 -12.79 5.33 -14.22
C ALA A 163 -12.25 6.75 -13.98
N LYS A 164 -12.18 7.14 -12.70
CA LYS A 164 -11.47 8.36 -12.30
C LYS A 164 -9.98 8.12 -12.47
N LEU A 165 -9.23 9.12 -12.90
CA LEU A 165 -7.79 9.02 -13.08
C LEU A 165 -7.08 9.85 -12.01
N TYR A 166 -6.11 9.24 -11.33
CA TYR A 166 -5.24 9.91 -10.36
C TYR A 166 -3.79 9.75 -10.83
N ASP A 167 -3.26 10.80 -11.46
CA ASP A 167 -1.92 10.79 -12.05
C ASP A 167 -0.85 11.21 -11.04
N LEU A 168 -0.03 10.26 -10.59
CA LEU A 168 1.10 10.53 -9.69
C LEU A 168 2.12 11.48 -10.33
N MET A 169 2.31 11.43 -11.65
CA MET A 169 3.22 12.33 -12.35
C MET A 169 2.72 13.78 -12.25
N GLN A 170 1.41 13.99 -12.35
CA GLN A 170 0.82 15.32 -12.20
C GLN A 170 0.98 15.82 -10.75
N GLN A 171 0.79 14.95 -9.77
CA GLN A 171 1.02 15.30 -8.36
C GLN A 171 2.46 15.74 -8.13
N GLN A 172 3.45 14.98 -8.59
CA GLN A 172 4.86 15.36 -8.43
C GLN A 172 5.22 16.65 -9.20
N LYS A 173 4.50 16.96 -10.28
CA LYS A 173 4.72 18.18 -11.07
C LYS A 173 4.19 19.45 -10.39
N GLN A 174 3.00 19.36 -9.80
CA GLN A 174 2.17 20.54 -9.48
C GLN A 174 1.58 20.52 -8.07
N VAL A 175 1.66 19.40 -7.35
CA VAL A 175 1.11 19.20 -5.99
C VAL A 175 -0.40 19.48 -5.95
N LYS A 176 -1.09 19.29 -7.07
CA LYS A 176 -2.53 19.52 -7.23
C LYS A 176 -3.12 18.50 -8.19
N ASP A 177 -4.30 18.00 -7.82
CA ASP A 177 -5.16 17.14 -8.66
C ASP A 177 -5.60 17.83 -9.95
N SER A 178 -5.75 19.15 -9.92
CA SER A 178 -6.15 19.96 -11.06
C SER A 178 -4.95 20.43 -11.88
N PHE A 179 -5.06 20.37 -13.21
CA PHE A 179 -4.03 20.87 -14.10
C PHE A 179 -3.77 22.37 -13.89
N VAL A 180 -2.55 22.72 -13.51
CA VAL A 180 -2.05 24.09 -13.41
C VAL A 180 -0.95 24.29 -14.47
N PRO A 181 -1.13 25.22 -15.43
CA PRO A 181 -0.09 25.51 -16.41
C PRO A 181 1.25 25.84 -15.73
N GLY A 182 2.33 25.16 -16.15
CA GLY A 182 3.65 25.36 -15.57
C GLY A 182 4.76 24.71 -16.39
N PHE A 183 5.96 25.29 -16.32
CA PHE A 183 7.15 24.84 -17.04
C PHE A 183 7.98 23.77 -16.30
N ASN A 184 7.58 23.42 -15.08
CA ASN A 184 8.28 22.40 -14.29
C ASN A 184 8.22 21.05 -14.98
N LYS A 185 9.35 20.36 -15.06
CA LYS A 185 9.40 18.99 -15.55
C LYS A 185 9.03 18.06 -14.38
N PRO A 186 8.15 17.08 -14.58
CA PRO A 186 7.66 16.24 -13.49
C PRO A 186 8.69 15.24 -12.96
N GLY A 187 9.87 15.07 -13.57
CA GLY A 187 10.76 13.93 -13.26
C GLY A 187 10.21 12.60 -13.79
N THR A 188 10.98 11.52 -13.66
CA THR A 188 10.53 10.15 -13.91
C THR A 188 10.20 9.43 -12.61
N LEU A 189 9.42 8.33 -12.71
CA LEU A 189 9.14 7.47 -11.56
C LEU A 189 10.44 7.01 -10.87
N GLU A 190 11.45 6.62 -11.65
CA GLU A 190 12.76 6.22 -11.12
C GLU A 190 13.42 7.34 -10.32
N GLN A 191 13.48 8.56 -10.89
CA GLN A 191 14.09 9.71 -10.22
C GLN A 191 13.44 10.00 -8.86
N TRP A 192 12.11 9.99 -8.80
CA TRP A 192 11.40 10.20 -7.54
C TRP A 192 11.61 9.06 -6.56
N SER A 193 11.55 7.82 -7.04
CA SER A 193 11.72 6.65 -6.18
C SER A 193 13.12 6.59 -5.55
N THR A 194 14.16 6.88 -6.34
CA THR A 194 15.53 6.98 -5.84
C THR A 194 15.68 8.12 -4.84
N TYR A 195 15.08 9.28 -5.13
CA TYR A 195 15.16 10.44 -4.24
C TYR A 195 14.44 10.22 -2.90
N LEU A 196 13.23 9.68 -2.92
CA LEU A 196 12.35 9.58 -1.75
C LEU A 196 12.58 8.30 -0.93
N PHE A 197 12.94 7.19 -1.58
CA PHE A 197 13.06 5.88 -0.93
C PHE A 197 14.48 5.31 -0.98
N GLY A 198 15.39 5.92 -1.74
CA GLY A 198 16.72 5.35 -2.00
C GLY A 198 16.70 4.12 -2.92
N SER A 199 15.58 3.85 -3.61
CA SER A 199 15.45 2.68 -4.47
C SER A 199 16.36 2.78 -5.70
N GLN A 200 16.93 1.66 -6.11
CA GLN A 200 17.67 1.57 -7.36
C GLN A 200 16.74 1.18 -8.52
N PRO A 201 17.02 1.63 -9.76
CA PRO A 201 16.32 1.11 -10.93
C PRO A 201 16.55 -0.39 -11.09
N TYR A 202 15.48 -1.18 -11.30
CA TYR A 202 15.61 -2.62 -11.55
C TYR A 202 16.42 -2.90 -12.82
N ALA A 203 16.04 -2.24 -13.93
CA ALA A 203 16.75 -2.32 -15.19
C ALA A 203 16.46 -1.07 -16.05
N PRO A 204 17.26 -0.79 -17.09
CA PRO A 204 16.89 0.22 -18.08
C PRO A 204 15.79 -0.31 -19.03
N GLN A 205 14.91 0.56 -19.53
CA GLN A 205 13.82 0.17 -20.45
C GLN A 205 14.30 -0.63 -21.68
N LYS A 206 15.50 -0.34 -22.18
CA LYS A 206 16.09 -1.07 -23.31
C LYS A 206 16.28 -2.57 -23.03
N GLN A 207 16.45 -2.93 -21.77
CA GLN A 207 16.60 -4.32 -21.36
C GLN A 207 15.26 -5.07 -21.41
N VAL A 208 14.15 -4.39 -21.12
CA VAL A 208 12.79 -4.95 -21.23
C VAL A 208 12.50 -5.41 -22.67
N PHE A 209 12.88 -4.63 -23.67
CA PHE A 209 12.73 -5.04 -25.08
C PHE A 209 13.50 -6.33 -25.40
N LYS A 210 14.69 -6.52 -24.83
CA LYS A 210 15.45 -7.77 -25.00
C LYS A 210 14.75 -8.95 -24.33
N TRP A 211 14.21 -8.77 -23.14
CA TRP A 211 13.46 -9.83 -22.46
C TRP A 211 12.20 -10.22 -23.22
N ILE A 212 11.52 -9.24 -23.83
CA ILE A 212 10.37 -9.49 -24.71
C ILE A 212 10.79 -10.32 -25.93
N GLU A 213 11.90 -9.96 -26.59
CA GLU A 213 12.44 -10.72 -27.73
C GLU A 213 12.85 -12.15 -27.35
N GLN A 214 13.36 -12.33 -26.12
CA GLN A 214 13.78 -13.61 -25.57
C GLN A 214 12.64 -14.45 -24.98
N GLY A 215 11.45 -13.87 -24.80
CA GLY A 215 10.34 -14.51 -24.08
C GLY A 215 10.62 -14.71 -22.59
N ASN A 216 11.48 -13.90 -21.98
CA ASN A 216 11.78 -13.97 -20.55
C ASN A 216 10.68 -13.28 -19.74
N ILE A 217 9.59 -14.01 -19.51
CA ILE A 217 8.38 -13.55 -18.81
C ILE A 217 8.68 -13.13 -17.36
N GLU A 218 9.52 -13.90 -16.66
CA GLU A 218 9.85 -13.66 -15.25
C GLU A 218 10.47 -12.27 -15.04
N GLU A 219 11.46 -11.91 -15.86
CA GLU A 219 12.09 -10.59 -15.77
C GLU A 219 11.14 -9.45 -16.14
N ILE A 220 10.21 -9.68 -17.07
CA ILE A 220 9.18 -8.69 -17.44
C ILE A 220 8.22 -8.46 -16.25
N VAL A 221 7.81 -9.54 -15.59
CA VAL A 221 6.93 -9.50 -14.41
C VAL A 221 7.64 -8.81 -13.24
N ASN A 222 8.90 -9.15 -12.98
CA ASN A 222 9.68 -8.53 -11.91
C ASN A 222 9.89 -7.03 -12.17
N PHE A 223 10.20 -6.65 -13.41
CA PHE A 223 10.33 -5.26 -13.81
C PHE A 223 9.01 -4.47 -13.61
N ASN A 224 7.88 -5.01 -14.08
CA ASN A 224 6.58 -4.34 -13.91
C ASN A 224 6.19 -4.24 -12.42
N SER A 225 6.43 -5.30 -11.65
CA SER A 225 6.14 -5.33 -10.21
C SER A 225 6.95 -4.28 -9.45
N ASP A 226 8.23 -4.11 -9.78
CA ASP A 226 9.07 -3.03 -9.22
C ASP A 226 8.48 -1.64 -9.53
N LYS A 227 7.96 -1.41 -10.75
CA LYS A 227 7.27 -0.15 -11.10
C LYS A 227 6.02 0.08 -10.27
N LEU A 228 5.19 -0.95 -10.08
CA LEU A 228 3.98 -0.88 -9.25
C LEU A 228 4.32 -0.55 -7.80
N VAL A 229 5.33 -1.20 -7.22
CA VAL A 229 5.78 -0.96 -5.84
C VAL A 229 6.30 0.48 -5.69
N LYS A 230 7.06 0.99 -6.66
CA LYS A 230 7.51 2.39 -6.66
C LYS A 230 6.35 3.38 -6.78
N ALA A 231 5.37 3.08 -7.64
CA ALA A 231 4.17 3.90 -7.77
C ALA A 231 3.33 3.87 -6.48
N TYR A 232 3.22 2.71 -5.82
CA TYR A 232 2.60 2.56 -4.50
C TYR A 232 3.31 3.39 -3.44
N GLY A 233 4.64 3.33 -3.37
CA GLY A 233 5.42 4.17 -2.43
C GLY A 233 5.13 5.66 -2.62
N LEU A 234 5.08 6.14 -3.88
CA LEU A 234 4.73 7.54 -4.16
C LEU A 234 3.30 7.88 -3.75
N TRP A 235 2.36 6.98 -4.03
CA TRP A 235 0.98 7.13 -3.62
C TRP A 235 0.86 7.24 -2.10
N VAL A 236 1.52 6.36 -1.35
CA VAL A 236 1.54 6.39 0.12
C VAL A 236 2.07 7.73 0.62
N LEU A 237 3.22 8.19 0.11
CA LEU A 237 3.77 9.49 0.52
C LEU A 237 2.84 10.66 0.22
N ASN A 238 2.17 10.66 -0.94
CA ASN A 238 1.17 11.68 -1.25
C ASN A 238 0.03 11.65 -0.23
N LYS A 239 -0.50 10.46 0.11
CA LYS A 239 -1.57 10.32 1.10
C LYS A 239 -1.14 10.76 2.50
N VAL A 240 0.13 10.59 2.87
CA VAL A 240 0.68 11.15 4.12
C VAL A 240 0.69 12.67 4.10
N VAL A 241 1.21 13.26 3.01
CA VAL A 241 1.29 14.71 2.87
C VAL A 241 -0.12 15.35 2.82
N GLU A 242 -1.09 14.66 2.23
CA GLU A 242 -2.51 15.03 2.25
C GLU A 242 -3.14 14.91 3.64
N GLY A 243 -2.50 14.21 4.59
CA GLY A 243 -3.06 13.90 5.91
C GLY A 243 -4.10 12.78 5.90
N SER A 244 -4.24 12.06 4.78
CA SER A 244 -5.15 10.93 4.61
C SER A 244 -4.65 9.65 5.30
N ILE A 245 -3.33 9.52 5.48
CA ILE A 245 -2.68 8.41 6.19
C ILE A 245 -1.78 8.99 7.30
N PRO A 246 -1.80 8.47 8.54
CA PRO A 246 -0.89 8.89 9.59
C PRO A 246 0.56 8.59 9.21
N GLY A 247 1.42 9.61 9.15
CA GLY A 247 2.83 9.45 8.75
C GLY A 247 3.69 8.59 9.68
N MET A 248 3.22 8.30 10.90
CA MET A 248 3.93 7.53 11.92
C MET A 248 3.96 6.01 11.64
N GLU A 249 3.11 5.49 10.76
CA GLU A 249 2.98 4.03 10.51
C GLU A 249 3.81 3.49 9.34
N ILE A 250 4.45 4.35 8.53
CA ILE A 250 5.13 3.94 7.28
C ILE A 250 6.57 3.46 7.48
N LEU A 251 7.08 3.46 8.73
CA LEU A 251 8.46 3.06 9.03
C LEU A 251 8.67 1.54 9.08
N ALA A 252 7.62 0.72 8.94
CA ALA A 252 7.77 -0.71 8.72
C ALA A 252 7.80 -1.00 7.20
N ARG A 253 9.00 -1.03 6.62
CA ARG A 253 9.17 -1.62 5.27
C ARG A 253 8.59 -3.05 5.28
N PRO A 254 7.88 -3.50 4.23
CA PRO A 254 7.79 -4.92 3.96
C PRO A 254 9.22 -5.39 3.80
N SER A 255 9.65 -6.25 4.71
CA SER A 255 10.95 -6.88 4.61
C SER A 255 10.94 -7.66 3.32
N THR A 256 11.81 -7.34 2.36
CA THR A 256 12.24 -8.32 1.38
C THR A 256 12.90 -9.42 2.17
N GLU A 257 12.13 -10.44 2.53
CA GLU A 257 12.67 -11.72 2.95
C GLU A 257 13.53 -12.20 1.78
N THR A 258 14.84 -12.09 1.96
CA THR A 258 15.81 -12.78 1.13
C THR A 258 15.56 -14.26 1.32
N GLU A 259 14.85 -14.86 0.39
CA GLU A 259 14.83 -16.30 0.16
C GLU A 259 16.26 -16.83 0.25
N SER A 260 16.43 -17.81 1.12
CA SER A 260 17.62 -18.63 1.27
C SER A 260 18.03 -19.22 -0.08
N LEU A 261 19.18 -18.78 -0.61
CA LEU A 261 19.83 -19.46 -1.73
C LEU A 261 20.39 -20.83 -1.28
N PRO A 262 20.33 -21.85 -2.16
CA PRO A 262 20.78 -23.21 -1.86
C PRO A 262 22.32 -23.31 -1.78
N PRO A 263 22.86 -24.36 -1.12
CA PRO A 263 24.29 -24.47 -0.88
C PRO A 263 25.05 -24.82 -2.17
N VAL A 264 25.98 -23.95 -2.56
CA VAL A 264 27.00 -24.23 -3.60
C VAL A 264 28.27 -24.72 -2.89
N PRO A 265 28.93 -25.79 -3.39
CA PRO A 265 29.91 -26.54 -2.63
C PRO A 265 31.26 -25.81 -2.48
N ALA A 266 31.94 -26.20 -1.40
CA ALA A 266 33.18 -25.64 -0.88
C ALA A 266 34.27 -25.39 -1.93
N SER A 267 34.81 -24.17 -1.92
CA SER A 267 36.11 -23.83 -2.46
C SER A 267 37.01 -23.40 -1.29
N ASP A 268 37.99 -24.24 -0.99
CA ASP A 268 39.02 -24.02 0.01
C ASP A 268 39.76 -22.70 -0.19
N ASN A 269 39.70 -21.82 0.81
CA ASN A 269 40.74 -20.86 1.12
C ASN A 269 40.62 -20.44 2.61
N PRO A 270 41.65 -20.69 3.45
CA PRO A 270 41.63 -20.28 4.85
C PRO A 270 42.07 -18.81 4.93
N GLY A 271 41.10 -17.89 5.02
CA GLY A 271 41.36 -16.46 5.16
C GLY A 271 40.40 -15.86 6.17
N HIS A 272 40.93 -15.51 7.34
CA HIS A 272 40.27 -14.87 8.48
C HIS A 272 39.03 -14.02 8.12
N SER A 273 37.85 -14.45 8.57
CA SER A 273 36.70 -13.56 8.69
C SER A 273 36.98 -12.56 9.81
N GLU A 274 37.34 -11.33 9.46
CA GLU A 274 37.44 -10.25 10.44
C GLU A 274 36.04 -9.98 11.01
N GLU A 275 35.85 -10.29 12.29
CA GLU A 275 34.62 -9.96 13.00
C GLU A 275 34.45 -8.45 13.02
N THR A 276 33.24 -7.98 12.69
CA THR A 276 32.90 -6.56 12.70
C THR A 276 31.80 -6.30 13.72
N ILE A 277 31.86 -5.14 14.39
CA ILE A 277 30.84 -4.66 15.32
C ILE A 277 30.13 -3.44 14.75
N PRO A 278 28.82 -3.29 15.00
CA PRO A 278 28.08 -2.08 14.64
C PRO A 278 28.49 -0.93 15.57
N VAL A 279 28.74 0.25 14.99
CA VAL A 279 29.03 1.50 15.70
C VAL A 279 28.25 2.65 15.08
N GLN A 280 27.78 3.59 15.90
CA GLN A 280 27.06 4.77 15.44
C GLN A 280 27.93 6.03 15.58
N CYS A 281 27.96 6.87 14.54
CA CYS A 281 28.76 8.09 14.57
C CYS A 281 28.15 9.13 15.55
N PRO A 282 28.90 9.66 16.55
CA PRO A 282 28.34 10.58 17.53
C PRO A 282 27.98 11.96 16.96
N LYS A 283 28.52 12.33 15.79
CA LYS A 283 28.28 13.63 15.16
C LYS A 283 27.08 13.65 14.21
N CYS A 284 26.99 12.69 13.28
CA CYS A 284 25.94 12.63 12.26
C CYS A 284 24.95 11.47 12.45
N LEU A 285 25.11 10.65 13.50
CA LEU A 285 24.24 9.53 13.86
C LEU A 285 24.15 8.39 12.81
N GLN A 286 25.06 8.36 11.83
CA GLN A 286 25.09 7.29 10.84
C GLN A 286 25.62 5.98 11.42
N ASP A 287 24.89 4.88 11.22
CA ASP A 287 25.29 3.52 11.57
C ASP A 287 26.33 2.95 10.60
N GLN A 288 27.37 2.33 11.14
CA GLN A 288 28.53 1.80 10.40
C GLN A 288 29.08 0.53 11.06
N THR A 289 29.95 -0.17 10.37
CA THR A 289 30.64 -1.37 10.88
C THR A 289 32.12 -1.08 11.09
N MET A 290 32.67 -1.53 12.21
CA MET A 290 34.09 -1.42 12.55
C MET A 290 34.68 -2.81 12.81
N PRO A 291 35.87 -3.15 12.29
CA PRO A 291 36.57 -4.38 12.66
C PRO A 291 36.82 -4.42 14.17
N THR A 292 36.65 -5.57 14.82
CA THR A 292 36.95 -5.75 16.27
C THR A 292 38.40 -5.45 16.62
N THR A 293 39.31 -5.49 15.64
CA THR A 293 40.73 -5.15 15.80
C THR A 293 41.02 -3.65 15.71
N ALA A 294 40.10 -2.83 15.21
CA ALA A 294 40.29 -1.41 14.99
C ALA A 294 39.95 -0.58 16.24
N LYS A 295 40.87 0.27 16.69
CA LYS A 295 40.65 1.16 17.85
C LYS A 295 39.85 2.42 17.52
N VAL A 296 39.97 2.89 16.27
CA VAL A 296 39.29 4.08 15.76
C VAL A 296 38.96 3.84 14.29
N VAL A 297 37.73 4.17 13.89
CA VAL A 297 37.31 4.23 12.48
C VAL A 297 36.78 5.63 12.17
N ASN A 298 37.09 6.17 10.99
CA ASN A 298 36.52 7.44 10.57
C ASN A 298 35.14 7.21 9.97
N CYS A 299 34.17 8.02 10.40
CA CYS A 299 32.84 8.00 9.85
C CYS A 299 32.88 8.23 8.33
N LYS A 300 32.30 7.33 7.54
CA LYS A 300 32.24 7.43 6.06
C LYS A 300 31.54 8.68 5.52
N VAL A 301 30.68 9.31 6.34
CA VAL A 301 29.87 10.48 5.94
C VAL A 301 30.51 11.81 6.33
N CYS A 302 30.91 11.99 7.60
CA CYS A 302 31.39 13.27 8.11
C CYS A 302 32.86 13.25 8.56
N GLU A 303 33.58 12.15 8.30
CA GLU A 303 34.99 11.92 8.64
C GLU A 303 35.32 12.01 10.14
N ASN A 304 34.32 12.14 11.00
CA ASN A 304 34.52 12.21 12.44
C ASN A 304 35.06 10.85 12.96
N PRO A 305 36.12 10.84 13.80
CA PRO A 305 36.64 9.62 14.38
C PRO A 305 35.63 9.01 15.37
N ILE A 306 35.42 7.70 15.25
CA ILE A 306 34.59 6.88 16.13
C ILE A 306 35.54 5.94 16.87
N ALA A 307 35.63 6.07 18.19
CA ALA A 307 36.42 5.17 19.01
C ALA A 307 35.65 3.86 19.24
N HIS A 308 36.38 2.75 19.39
CA HIS A 308 35.81 1.49 19.83
C HIS A 308 35.10 1.69 21.18
N PRO A 309 33.85 1.18 21.35
CA PRO A 309 33.17 1.21 22.64
C PRO A 309 33.95 0.44 23.73
#